data_AF-A0A926J8J2-F1
#
_entry.id   AF-A0A926J8J2-F1
#
_cell.length_a   1.000
_cell.length_b   1.000
_cell.length_c   1.000
_cell.angle_alpha   90.00
_cell.angle_beta   90.00
_cell.angle_gamma   90.00
#
_symmetry.space_group_name_H-M   'P 1'
#
loop_
_entity.id
_entity.type
_entity.pdbx_description
1 polymer ?
#
loop_
_entity_poly.entity_id
_entity_poly.type
_entity_poly.pdbx_seq_one_letter_code
_entity_poly.pdbx_strand_id
1 'polypeptide(L)'
;MSMAAFQRAYADLAGSPKLCLAVRADPVAALASYDLDAREHGRLARAVWQRGMDANCTLYRATRITALNTIIPLTLGLLRPVLRTLLDAYWEEHPVHDVRFTRETARFIAWLETRPPALPEPTDEIIMLARRELAVEETRLAGAEN
;
A
#
# COMPACT_ATOMS: atom_id res chain seq x y z
N MET A 1 -7.53 -0.27 -28.33
CA MET A 1 -8.41 -0.67 -27.20
C MET A 1 -7.77 -1.86 -26.51
N SER A 2 -7.39 -1.70 -25.25
CA SER A 2 -6.68 -2.72 -24.49
C SER A 2 -7.47 -3.01 -23.22
N MET A 3 -8.07 -4.20 -23.14
CA MET A 3 -8.66 -4.73 -21.89
C MET A 3 -7.69 -4.58 -20.70
N ALA A 4 -6.38 -4.63 -20.96
CA ALA A 4 -5.36 -4.48 -19.93
C ALA A 4 -5.31 -3.07 -19.33
N ALA A 5 -5.63 -2.01 -20.09
CA ALA A 5 -5.68 -0.64 -19.56
C ALA A 5 -6.83 -0.49 -18.56
N PHE A 6 -8.03 -0.97 -18.93
CA PHE A 6 -9.18 -0.98 -18.02
C PHE A 6 -8.92 -1.83 -16.76
N GLN A 7 -8.37 -3.04 -16.91
CA GLN A 7 -8.07 -3.92 -15.78
C GLN A 7 -7.05 -3.30 -14.83
N ARG A 8 -6.01 -2.65 -15.37
CA ARG A 8 -5.01 -1.93 -14.58
C ARG A 8 -5.65 -0.78 -13.80
N ALA A 9 -6.39 0.09 -14.48
CA ALA A 9 -7.07 1.20 -13.83
C ALA A 9 -8.04 0.73 -12.73
N TYR A 10 -8.77 -0.36 -12.97
CA TYR A 10 -9.65 -0.94 -11.95
C TYR A 10 -8.89 -1.50 -10.75
N ALA A 11 -7.76 -2.19 -10.98
CA ALA A 11 -6.91 -2.70 -9.91
C ALA A 11 -6.28 -1.57 -9.09
N ASP A 12 -5.86 -0.49 -9.75
CA ASP A 12 -5.30 0.70 -9.09
C ASP A 12 -6.36 1.39 -8.22
N LEU A 13 -7.60 1.50 -8.72
CA LEU A 13 -8.73 2.01 -7.94
C LEU A 13 -9.01 1.15 -6.70
N ALA A 14 -9.05 -0.17 -6.88
CA ALA A 14 -9.24 -1.12 -5.78
C ALA A 14 -8.15 -1.02 -4.70
N GLY A 15 -6.92 -0.66 -5.10
CA GLY A 15 -5.77 -0.52 -4.20
C GLY A 15 -5.55 0.89 -3.65
N SER A 16 -6.30 1.91 -4.11
CA SER A 16 -6.03 3.31 -3.79
C SER A 16 -7.31 4.10 -3.47
N PRO A 17 -7.63 4.30 -2.18
CA PRO A 17 -8.69 5.22 -1.77
C PRO A 17 -8.46 6.64 -2.30
N LYS A 18 -7.20 7.07 -2.39
CA LYS A 18 -6.83 8.39 -2.91
C LYS A 18 -7.22 8.53 -4.38
N LEU A 19 -6.90 7.52 -5.22
CA LEU A 19 -7.31 7.52 -6.62
C LEU A 19 -8.83 7.46 -6.75
N CYS A 20 -9.52 6.67 -5.93
CA CYS A 20 -10.98 6.66 -5.89
C CYS A 20 -11.56 8.06 -5.61
N LEU A 21 -11.02 8.78 -4.63
CA LEU A 21 -11.44 10.16 -4.32
C LEU A 21 -11.13 11.12 -5.48
N ALA A 22 -9.97 10.99 -6.12
CA ALA A 22 -9.62 11.80 -7.29
C ALA A 22 -10.60 11.58 -8.46
N VAL A 23 -10.96 10.32 -8.76
CA VAL A 23 -11.94 9.99 -9.80
C VAL A 23 -13.34 10.50 -9.45
N ARG A 24 -13.72 10.52 -8.16
CA ARG A 24 -14.99 11.12 -7.72
C ARG A 24 -15.04 12.63 -7.94
N ALA A 25 -13.89 13.32 -7.79
CA ALA A 25 -13.79 14.76 -7.94
C ALA A 25 -13.70 15.18 -9.40
N ASP A 26 -12.81 14.56 -10.18
CA ASP A 26 -12.62 14.79 -11.60
C ASP A 26 -12.17 13.49 -12.29
N PRO A 27 -13.12 12.70 -12.84
CA PRO A 27 -12.78 11.44 -13.46
C PRO A 27 -11.92 11.61 -14.70
N VAL A 28 -12.08 12.71 -15.45
CA VAL A 28 -11.35 12.95 -16.71
C VAL A 28 -9.88 13.17 -16.41
N ALA A 29 -9.57 14.06 -15.48
CA ALA A 29 -8.18 14.33 -15.12
C ALA A 29 -7.53 13.12 -14.41
N ALA A 30 -8.26 12.47 -13.50
CA ALA A 30 -7.72 11.38 -12.70
C ALA A 30 -7.45 10.09 -13.49
N LEU A 31 -8.17 9.86 -14.61
CA LEU A 31 -8.00 8.69 -15.47
C LEU A 31 -7.20 8.97 -16.76
N ALA A 32 -6.72 10.20 -16.96
CA ALA A 32 -6.04 10.61 -18.19
C ALA A 32 -4.76 9.84 -18.51
N SER A 33 -4.12 9.22 -17.51
CA SER A 33 -2.91 8.40 -17.67
C SER A 33 -3.21 7.01 -18.23
N TYR A 34 -4.47 6.58 -18.30
CA TYR A 34 -4.88 5.29 -18.81
C TYR A 34 -5.41 5.42 -20.25
N ASP A 35 -5.00 4.50 -21.13
CA ASP A 35 -5.52 4.37 -22.49
C ASP A 35 -6.93 3.75 -22.47
N LEU A 36 -7.94 4.57 -22.12
CA LEU A 36 -9.33 4.17 -21.96
C LEU A 36 -10.23 4.81 -23.02
N ASP A 37 -11.20 4.05 -23.50
CA ASP A 37 -12.29 4.62 -24.30
C ASP A 37 -13.35 5.31 -23.41
N ALA A 38 -14.28 6.04 -24.04
CA ALA A 38 -15.33 6.76 -23.33
C ALA A 38 -16.25 5.84 -22.48
N ARG A 39 -16.45 4.59 -22.92
CA ARG A 39 -17.29 3.61 -22.23
C ARG A 39 -16.59 3.10 -20.98
N GLU A 40 -15.32 2.75 -21.10
CA GLU A 40 -14.43 2.30 -20.02
C GLU A 40 -14.28 3.38 -18.96
N HIS A 41 -14.00 4.60 -19.39
CA HIS A 41 -13.95 5.78 -18.53
C HIS A 41 -15.25 5.95 -17.73
N GLY A 42 -16.41 5.92 -18.42
CA GLY A 42 -17.72 6.01 -17.77
C GLY A 42 -17.99 4.87 -16.78
N ARG A 43 -17.48 3.65 -17.04
CA ARG A 43 -17.61 2.52 -16.11
C ARG A 43 -16.80 2.72 -14.84
N LEU A 44 -15.54 3.15 -14.95
CA LEU A 44 -14.68 3.38 -13.78
C LEU A 44 -15.20 4.55 -12.93
N ALA A 45 -15.64 5.63 -13.58
CA ALA A 45 -16.24 6.79 -12.91
C ALA A 45 -17.49 6.41 -12.09
N ARG A 46 -18.28 5.41 -12.54
CA ARG A 46 -19.40 4.87 -11.75
C ARG A 46 -18.94 3.87 -10.69
N ALA A 47 -17.91 3.07 -10.97
CA ALA A 47 -17.43 2.03 -10.07
C ALA A 47 -16.98 2.60 -8.72
N VAL A 48 -16.33 3.76 -8.72
CA VAL A 48 -15.85 4.40 -7.48
C VAL A 48 -16.96 4.85 -6.53
N TRP A 49 -18.22 4.90 -6.98
CA TRP A 49 -19.37 5.20 -6.11
C TRP A 49 -20.07 3.96 -5.56
N GLN A 50 -19.64 2.76 -5.97
CA GLN A 50 -20.21 1.53 -5.48
C GLN A 50 -19.69 1.22 -4.07
N ARG A 51 -20.59 0.81 -3.16
CA ARG A 51 -20.23 0.40 -1.78
C ARG A 51 -19.17 -0.71 -1.76
N GLY A 52 -19.18 -1.57 -2.79
CA GLY A 52 -18.17 -2.62 -2.95
C GLY A 52 -16.75 -2.08 -3.12
N MET A 53 -16.59 -0.92 -3.77
CA MET A 53 -15.27 -0.31 -3.94
C MET A 53 -14.70 0.20 -2.61
N ASP A 54 -15.53 0.86 -1.79
CA ASP A 54 -15.12 1.33 -0.46
C ASP A 54 -14.73 0.17 0.47
N ALA A 55 -15.54 -0.90 0.46
CA ALA A 55 -15.26 -2.11 1.22
C ALA A 55 -13.95 -2.76 0.76
N ASN A 56 -13.71 -2.84 -0.55
CA ASN A 56 -12.49 -3.41 -1.11
C ASN A 56 -11.25 -2.58 -0.72
N CYS A 57 -11.30 -1.25 -0.86
CA CYS A 57 -10.22 -0.36 -0.42
C CYS A 57 -9.88 -0.54 1.07
N THR A 58 -10.91 -0.69 1.91
CA THR A 58 -10.76 -0.91 3.35
C THR A 58 -10.08 -2.25 3.62
N LEU A 59 -10.58 -3.33 3.01
CA LEU A 59 -10.01 -4.67 3.16
C LEU A 59 -8.57 -4.74 2.66
N TYR A 60 -8.29 -4.15 1.49
CA TYR A 60 -6.95 -4.09 0.92
C TYR A 60 -5.94 -3.45 1.89
N ARG A 61 -6.30 -2.31 2.48
CA ARG A 61 -5.45 -1.64 3.49
C ARG A 61 -5.32 -2.45 4.77
N ALA A 62 -6.43 -3.01 5.25
CA ALA A 62 -6.43 -3.83 6.47
C ALA A 62 -5.50 -5.04 6.33
N THR A 63 -5.60 -5.77 5.21
CA THR A 63 -4.73 -6.93 4.92
C THR A 63 -3.24 -6.55 4.93
N ARG A 64 -2.87 -5.42 4.31
CA ARG A 64 -1.47 -4.97 4.28
C ARG A 64 -0.97 -4.54 5.66
N ILE A 65 -1.79 -3.84 6.44
CA ILE A 65 -1.44 -3.48 7.82
C ILE A 65 -1.30 -4.72 8.69
N THR A 66 -2.23 -5.67 8.57
CA THR A 66 -2.15 -6.94 9.30
C THR A 66 -0.86 -7.67 8.96
N ALA A 67 -0.47 -7.72 7.68
CA ALA A 67 0.76 -8.38 7.28
C ALA A 67 2.02 -7.67 7.83
N LEU A 68 2.08 -6.34 7.77
CA LEU A 68 3.15 -5.58 8.44
C LEU A 68 3.18 -5.87 9.94
N ASN A 69 2.01 -5.90 10.60
CA ASN A 69 1.91 -6.15 12.04
C ASN A 69 2.25 -7.59 12.42
N THR A 70 2.11 -8.55 11.51
CA THR A 70 2.58 -9.93 11.73
C THR A 70 4.10 -10.00 11.71
N ILE A 71 4.76 -9.18 10.89
CA ILE A 71 6.21 -9.29 10.63
C ILE A 71 7.02 -8.37 11.55
N ILE A 72 6.58 -7.13 11.74
CA ILE A 72 7.29 -6.08 12.50
C ILE A 72 6.38 -5.44 13.59
N PRO A 73 5.75 -6.23 14.46
CA PRO A 73 4.77 -5.73 15.44
C PRO A 73 5.33 -4.67 16.38
N LEU A 74 6.57 -4.83 16.87
CA LEU A 74 7.16 -3.91 17.84
C LEU A 74 7.52 -2.59 17.17
N THR A 75 8.09 -2.64 15.97
CA THR A 75 8.36 -1.45 15.16
C THR A 75 7.07 -0.67 14.87
N LEU A 76 5.98 -1.34 14.44
CA LEU A 76 4.70 -0.66 14.23
C LEU A 76 4.15 -0.04 15.52
N GLY A 77 4.37 -0.70 16.67
CA GLY A 77 4.04 -0.16 17.99
C GLY A 77 4.73 1.17 18.27
N LEU A 78 6.04 1.26 17.98
CA LEU A 78 6.82 2.50 18.14
C LEU A 78 6.43 3.57 17.12
N LEU A 79 6.11 3.18 15.89
CA LEU A 79 5.67 4.10 14.84
C LEU A 79 4.23 4.61 15.02
N ARG A 80 3.44 4.02 15.93
CA ARG A 80 2.00 4.31 16.10
C ARG A 80 1.63 5.81 16.05
N PRO A 81 2.37 6.76 16.66
CA PRO A 81 2.03 8.19 16.61
C PRO A 81 2.04 8.77 15.19
N VAL A 82 2.86 8.23 14.30
CA VAL A 82 3.07 8.72 12.92
C VAL A 82 2.69 7.68 11.86
N LEU A 83 2.28 6.48 12.26
CA LEU A 83 2.13 5.31 11.39
C LEU A 83 1.21 5.56 10.21
N ARG A 84 0.05 6.20 10.46
CA ARG A 84 -0.90 6.50 9.39
C ARG A 84 -0.26 7.34 8.29
N THR A 85 0.44 8.42 8.67
CA THR A 85 1.11 9.33 7.74
C THR A 85 2.20 8.60 6.96
N LEU A 86 2.99 7.77 7.64
CA LEU A 86 4.05 6.97 7.00
C LEU A 86 3.48 5.96 6.00
N LEU A 87 2.43 5.23 6.35
CA LEU A 87 1.80 4.25 5.45
C LEU A 87 1.14 4.92 4.25
N ASP A 88 0.44 6.04 4.46
CA ASP A 88 -0.17 6.79 3.37
C ASP A 88 0.90 7.30 2.38
N ALA A 89 2.01 7.86 2.89
CA ALA A 89 3.12 8.30 2.05
C ALA A 89 3.83 7.14 1.34
N TYR A 90 4.14 6.05 2.06
CA TYR A 90 4.80 4.88 1.48
C TYR A 90 3.97 4.28 0.34
N TRP A 91 2.67 4.05 0.56
CA TRP A 91 1.79 3.45 -0.45
C TRP A 91 1.47 4.36 -1.62
N GLU A 92 1.55 5.68 -1.43
CA GLU A 92 1.46 6.63 -2.53
C GLU A 92 2.69 6.58 -3.43
N GLU A 93 3.90 6.51 -2.85
CA GLU A 93 5.14 6.40 -3.62
C GLU A 93 5.36 4.99 -4.21
N HIS A 94 4.78 3.97 -3.56
CA HIS A 94 4.93 2.56 -3.91
C HIS A 94 3.56 1.92 -4.11
N PRO A 95 2.85 2.24 -5.22
CA PRO A 95 1.66 1.51 -5.64
C PRO A 95 2.10 0.12 -6.10
N VAL A 96 2.32 -0.78 -5.16
CA VAL A 96 2.88 -2.12 -5.41
C VAL A 96 1.76 -3.16 -5.36
N HIS A 97 1.76 -4.03 -6.37
CA HIS A 97 0.79 -5.10 -6.59
C HIS A 97 1.28 -6.48 -6.13
N ASP A 98 2.40 -6.55 -5.40
CA ASP A 98 3.00 -7.82 -4.98
C ASP A 98 2.37 -8.31 -3.67
N VAL A 99 1.75 -9.50 -3.71
CA VAL A 99 1.13 -10.18 -2.56
C VAL A 99 2.17 -10.81 -1.60
N ARG A 100 3.47 -10.72 -1.90
CA ARG A 100 4.54 -11.19 -1.02
C ARG A 100 4.82 -10.17 0.08
N PHE A 101 4.06 -10.26 1.16
CA PHE A 101 4.12 -9.29 2.26
C PHE A 101 5.50 -9.16 2.91
N THR A 102 6.32 -10.21 3.00
CA THR A 102 7.71 -10.11 3.51
C THR A 102 8.57 -9.16 2.68
N ARG A 103 8.44 -9.22 1.34
CA ARG A 103 9.13 -8.28 0.45
C ARG A 103 8.60 -6.87 0.58
N GLU A 104 7.29 -6.71 0.78
CA GLU A 104 6.70 -5.41 1.05
C GLU A 104 7.21 -4.81 2.36
N THR A 105 7.32 -5.61 3.42
CA THR A 105 7.89 -5.19 4.70
C THR A 105 9.35 -4.77 4.54
N ALA A 106 10.16 -5.54 3.80
CA ALA A 106 11.55 -5.17 3.52
C ALA A 106 11.65 -3.82 2.78
N ARG A 107 10.79 -3.60 1.76
CA ARG A 107 10.73 -2.31 1.05
C ARG A 107 10.27 -1.17 1.96
N PHE A 108 9.30 -1.41 2.83
CA PHE A 108 8.83 -0.42 3.79
C PHE A 108 9.95 -0.02 4.76
N ILE A 109 10.71 -0.99 5.29
CA ILE A 109 11.85 -0.71 6.18
C ILE A 109 12.91 0.11 5.45
N ALA A 110 13.32 -0.32 4.25
CA ALA A 110 14.28 0.43 3.44
C ALA A 110 13.79 1.85 3.12
N TRP A 111 12.48 2.03 2.93
CA TRP A 111 11.87 3.33 2.72
C TRP A 111 11.95 4.22 3.97
N LEU A 112 11.72 3.67 5.17
CA LEU A 112 11.86 4.39 6.44
C LEU A 112 13.30 4.87 6.67
N GLU A 113 14.30 4.06 6.31
CA GLU A 113 15.73 4.39 6.45
C GLU A 113 16.14 5.67 5.71
N THR A 114 15.43 6.01 4.64
CA THR A 114 15.68 7.22 3.86
C THR A 114 14.95 8.45 4.40
N ARG A 115 14.14 8.31 5.45
CA ARG A 115 13.31 9.37 6.05
C ARG A 115 13.44 9.50 7.58
N PRO A 116 14.66 9.55 8.17
CA PRO A 116 14.83 9.71 9.61
C PRO A 116 14.00 10.85 10.24
N PRO A 117 13.87 12.05 9.63
CA PRO A 117 13.10 13.14 10.24
C PRO A 117 11.59 12.87 10.38
N ALA A 118 11.05 11.86 9.69
CA ALA A 118 9.64 11.50 9.77
C ALA A 118 9.38 10.44 10.87
N LEU A 119 10.43 9.94 11.53
CA LEU A 119 10.35 8.88 12.53
C LEU A 119 10.36 9.47 13.94
N PRO A 120 9.73 8.81 14.93
CA PRO A 120 9.90 9.16 16.33
C PRO A 120 11.34 8.91 16.79
N GLU A 121 11.76 9.60 17.84
CA GLU A 121 13.00 9.24 18.54
C GLU A 121 12.76 8.04 19.49
N PRO A 122 13.76 7.14 19.66
CA PRO A 122 15.09 7.21 19.07
C PRO A 122 15.15 6.50 17.71
N THR A 123 15.49 7.25 16.66
CA THR A 123 15.26 6.84 15.27
C THR A 123 16.08 5.62 14.86
N ASP A 124 17.36 5.60 15.23
CA ASP A 124 18.29 4.53 14.83
C ASP A 124 17.89 3.17 15.43
N GLU A 125 17.41 3.18 16.67
CA GLU A 125 16.94 2.00 17.39
C GLU A 125 15.65 1.45 16.79
N ILE A 126 14.74 2.31 16.33
CA ILE A 126 13.53 1.90 15.62
C ILE A 126 13.89 1.18 14.31
N ILE A 127 14.82 1.74 13.54
CA ILE A 127 15.31 1.13 12.30
C ILE A 127 16.02 -0.19 12.58
N MET A 128 16.89 -0.24 13.59
CA MET A 128 17.59 -1.45 14.01
C MET A 128 16.60 -2.55 14.43
N LEU A 129 15.57 -2.19 15.20
CA LEU A 129 14.51 -3.11 15.60
C LEU A 129 13.77 -3.66 14.38
N ALA A 130 13.40 -2.80 13.44
CA ALA A 130 12.68 -3.19 12.24
C ALA A 130 13.46 -4.22 11.40
N ARG A 131 14.76 -3.97 11.19
CA ARG A 131 15.67 -4.91 10.51
C ARG A 131 15.76 -6.25 11.24
N ARG A 132 15.83 -6.22 12.58
CA ARG A 132 15.90 -7.43 13.40
C ARG A 132 14.61 -8.26 13.30
N GLU A 133 13.45 -7.63 13.41
CA GLU A 133 12.15 -8.29 13.30
C GLU A 133 11.99 -8.96 11.92
N LEU A 134 12.34 -8.25 10.84
CA LEU A 134 12.32 -8.80 9.49
C LEU A 134 13.24 -10.02 9.35
N ALA A 135 14.49 -9.94 9.83
CA ALA A 135 15.44 -11.03 9.72
C ALA A 135 14.98 -12.31 10.46
N VAL A 136 14.32 -12.14 11.61
CA VAL A 136 13.71 -13.26 12.35
C VAL A 136 12.62 -13.93 11.51
N GLU A 137 11.76 -13.14 10.88
CA GLU A 137 10.68 -13.66 10.04
C GLU A 137 11.21 -14.36 8.78
N GLU A 138 12.21 -13.79 8.11
CA GLU A 138 12.85 -14.40 6.94
C GLU A 138 13.49 -15.76 7.30
N THR A 139 14.14 -15.85 8.48
CA THR A 139 14.68 -17.10 8.99
C THR A 139 13.58 -18.12 9.29
N ARG A 140 12.47 -17.68 9.88
CA ARG A 140 11.31 -18.54 10.18
C ARG A 140 10.70 -19.14 8.91
N LEU A 141 10.58 -18.34 7.85
CA LEU A 141 10.05 -18.78 6.56
C LEU A 141 11.00 -19.76 5.86
N ALA A 142 12.31 -19.47 5.85
CA ALA A 142 13.31 -20.38 5.28
C ALA A 142 13.37 -21.74 6.01
N GLY A 143 13.12 -21.77 7.32
CA GLY A 143 13.03 -23.00 8.12
C GLY A 143 11.74 -23.80 7.92
N ALA A 144 10.68 -23.20 7.37
CA ALA A 144 9.40 -23.88 7.11
C ALA A 144 9.33 -24.52 5.70
N GLU A 145 10.28 -24.20 4.82
CA GLU A 145 10.40 -24.76 3.46
C GLU A 145 11.30 -26.00 3.40
N ASN A 146 11.91 -26.40 4.53
CA ASN A 146 12.72 -27.62 4.70
C ASN A 146 11.99 -28.66 5.55
#